data_AF-A0A7C3FAW7-F1
#
_entry.id   AF-A0A7C3FAW7-F1
#
_cell.length_a   1.000
_cell.length_b   1.000
_cell.length_c   1.000
_cell.angle_alpha   90.00
_cell.angle_beta   90.00
_cell.angle_gamma   90.00
#
_symmetry.space_group_name_H-M   'P 1'
#
loop_
_entity.id
_entity.type
_entity.pdbx_description
1 polymer ?
#
loop_
_entity_poly.entity_id
_entity_poly.type
_entity_poly.pdbx_seq_one_letter_code
_entity_poly.pdbx_strand_id
1 'polypeptide(L)'
;MTRVLLLLLVLFLLGPIAGHVATPGDRPTPMATMPAKEASTWPSMAPLLVETPLPIRRVPLPTPTPSVMQPLTSTFQSTPSPLPQASPEEVLIGPREGMMVHIGFDVEGDPRILYELLKVLEEEHYRTTFFLQGEWVKHHPEAARRIAAAGHELGNHSWSHRDMRTLTEAELERELQDTEALVKALTGRSTKPFFRPPYGSRNAQVRQVAYRQGYTTVIWTFGGQDWVRGADEESVYRNIVDRAAPGVIFYLHTSYPFNPTAVRRAVRTLRERGYRLVSLGEMLATP
;
A
#
# COMPACT_ATOMS: atom_id res chain seq x y z
N MET A 1 26.23 -6.53 63.35
CA MET A 1 26.39 -6.45 61.88
C MET A 1 27.30 -7.58 61.44
N THR A 2 26.94 -8.26 60.34
CA THR A 2 27.61 -9.43 59.72
C THR A 2 27.47 -10.78 60.46
N ARG A 3 26.62 -11.67 59.95
CA ARG A 3 27.01 -12.92 59.27
C ARG A 3 25.79 -13.82 59.00
N VAL A 4 25.69 -14.20 57.73
CA VAL A 4 24.86 -15.26 57.13
C VAL A 4 25.50 -16.62 57.45
N LEU A 5 24.71 -17.70 57.66
CA LEU A 5 24.71 -18.96 56.87
C LEU A 5 23.97 -20.14 57.58
N LEU A 6 23.11 -20.81 56.79
CA LEU A 6 22.58 -22.20 56.77
C LEU A 6 22.68 -23.13 58.01
N LEU A 7 21.64 -23.93 58.28
CA LEU A 7 21.37 -25.31 57.76
C LEU A 7 20.25 -26.02 58.57
N LEU A 8 19.75 -27.17 58.05
CA LEU A 8 18.85 -28.23 58.59
C LEU A 8 17.48 -28.26 57.87
N LEU A 9 17.10 -29.21 57.01
CA LEU A 9 17.18 -30.68 56.91
C LEU A 9 16.21 -31.42 57.85
N VAL A 10 15.08 -31.93 57.30
CA VAL A 10 14.29 -33.05 57.87
C VAL A 10 13.60 -33.84 56.74
N LEU A 11 13.65 -35.17 56.87
CA LEU A 11 13.20 -36.25 55.99
C LEU A 11 11.83 -36.85 56.42
N PHE A 12 11.31 -37.77 55.56
CA PHE A 12 10.35 -38.88 55.78
C PHE A 12 8.84 -38.53 55.79
N LEU A 13 7.86 -39.32 55.28
CA LEU A 13 7.68 -40.77 55.09
C LEU A 13 6.51 -41.09 54.09
N LEU A 14 6.40 -42.35 53.65
CA LEU A 14 5.51 -42.94 52.62
C LEU A 14 4.10 -43.42 53.09
N GLY A 15 3.08 -43.27 52.21
CA GLY A 15 1.93 -44.19 51.91
C GLY A 15 0.75 -44.30 52.91
N PRO A 16 -0.45 -44.85 52.55
CA PRO A 16 -0.81 -45.63 51.34
C PRO A 16 -2.15 -45.25 50.63
N ILE A 17 -2.48 -46.07 49.62
CA ILE A 17 -3.55 -46.01 48.60
C ILE A 17 -4.91 -46.54 49.13
N ALA A 18 -6.03 -45.96 48.70
CA ALA A 18 -7.32 -46.65 48.56
C ALA A 18 -8.20 -45.97 47.49
N GLY A 19 -8.71 -46.76 46.54
CA GLY A 19 -9.49 -46.30 45.39
C GLY A 19 -10.96 -45.99 45.71
N HIS A 20 -11.59 -45.22 44.82
CA HIS A 20 -13.04 -45.11 44.69
C HIS A 20 -13.45 -45.11 43.21
N VAL A 21 -14.49 -45.87 42.95
CA VAL A 21 -15.17 -46.14 41.68
C VAL A 21 -15.89 -44.88 41.19
N ALA A 22 -15.71 -44.52 39.91
CA ALA A 22 -16.47 -43.44 39.26
C ALA A 22 -17.77 -43.98 38.66
N THR A 23 -18.89 -43.36 39.03
CA THR A 23 -20.20 -43.49 38.37
C THR A 23 -20.29 -42.55 37.16
N PRO A 24 -21.03 -42.91 36.09
CA PRO A 24 -21.16 -42.06 34.92
C PRO A 24 -22.35 -41.09 35.07
N GLY A 25 -22.06 -39.80 34.99
CA GLY A 25 -23.09 -38.78 34.87
C GLY A 25 -22.65 -37.44 35.42
N ASP A 26 -21.95 -36.65 34.60
CA ASP A 26 -22.15 -35.20 34.55
C ASP A 26 -21.54 -34.64 33.25
N ARG A 27 -22.32 -33.79 32.58
CA ARG A 27 -21.97 -33.13 31.32
C ARG A 27 -20.89 -32.07 31.58
N PRO A 28 -19.91 -31.86 30.68
CA PRO A 28 -18.97 -30.76 30.84
C PRO A 28 -19.68 -29.42 30.62
N THR A 29 -19.54 -28.53 31.60
CA THR A 29 -19.84 -27.10 31.51
C THR A 29 -18.97 -26.44 30.43
N PRO A 30 -19.51 -25.50 29.64
CA PRO A 30 -18.75 -24.82 28.60
C PRO A 30 -17.70 -23.88 29.22
N MET A 31 -16.51 -23.96 28.63
CA MET A 31 -15.36 -23.12 28.88
C MET A 31 -15.71 -21.64 28.68
N ALA A 32 -15.35 -20.80 29.65
CA ALA A 32 -15.60 -19.37 29.60
C ALA A 32 -14.91 -18.73 28.39
N THR A 33 -15.71 -18.15 27.51
CA THR A 33 -15.27 -17.32 26.38
C THR A 33 -14.56 -16.07 26.91
N MET A 34 -13.28 -15.89 26.56
CA MET A 34 -12.59 -14.62 26.76
C MET A 34 -13.23 -13.53 25.88
N PRO A 35 -13.42 -12.30 26.37
CA PRO A 35 -13.96 -11.22 25.56
C PRO A 35 -12.97 -10.85 24.46
N ALA A 36 -13.48 -10.81 23.23
CA ALA A 36 -12.75 -10.33 22.06
C ALA A 36 -12.25 -8.91 22.31
N LYS A 37 -10.93 -8.74 22.20
CA LYS A 37 -10.25 -7.45 22.28
C LYS A 37 -10.70 -6.59 21.10
N GLU A 38 -11.08 -5.36 21.44
CA GLU A 38 -11.67 -4.31 20.60
C GLU A 38 -11.14 -4.28 19.16
N ALA A 39 -12.05 -4.53 18.21
CA ALA A 39 -11.85 -4.18 16.83
C ALA A 39 -11.80 -2.66 16.72
N SER A 40 -10.72 -2.13 16.16
CA SER A 40 -10.54 -0.71 15.85
C SER A 40 -11.74 -0.16 15.09
N THR A 41 -12.53 0.68 15.75
CA THR A 41 -13.69 1.36 15.16
C THR A 41 -13.21 2.61 14.45
N TRP A 42 -13.11 2.51 13.13
CA TRP A 42 -12.96 3.67 12.26
C TRP A 42 -14.23 4.54 12.33
N PRO A 43 -14.13 5.88 12.44
CA PRO A 43 -15.30 6.74 12.41
C PRO A 43 -15.94 6.70 11.01
N SER A 44 -17.25 6.49 10.98
CA SER A 44 -18.09 6.56 9.78
C SER A 44 -18.04 7.98 9.19
N MET A 45 -17.47 8.14 7.99
CA MET A 45 -17.58 9.39 7.24
C MET A 45 -18.84 9.39 6.38
N ALA A 46 -19.62 10.46 6.50
CA ALA A 46 -20.78 10.75 5.67
C ALA A 46 -20.39 10.81 4.17
N PRO A 47 -21.25 10.35 3.25
CA PRO A 47 -20.94 10.37 1.83
C PRO A 47 -20.84 11.80 1.32
N LEU A 48 -19.69 12.13 0.73
CA LEU A 48 -19.54 13.33 -0.10
C LEU A 48 -20.47 13.19 -1.31
N LEU A 49 -21.22 14.25 -1.60
CA LEU A 49 -22.18 14.33 -2.70
C LEU A 49 -21.51 13.94 -4.02
N VAL A 50 -22.06 12.90 -4.66
CA VAL A 50 -21.68 12.47 -5.99
C VAL A 50 -22.26 13.48 -6.97
N GLU A 51 -21.43 14.37 -7.50
CA GLU A 51 -21.80 15.14 -8.69
C GLU A 51 -21.86 14.19 -9.90
N THR A 52 -22.97 14.28 -10.62
CA THR A 52 -23.27 13.49 -11.82
C THR A 52 -22.18 13.69 -12.88
N PRO A 53 -21.57 12.63 -13.42
CA PRO A 53 -20.57 12.77 -14.47
C PRO A 53 -21.20 13.29 -15.77
N LEU A 54 -20.53 14.28 -16.39
CA LEU A 54 -20.88 14.81 -17.71
C LEU A 54 -20.80 13.71 -18.79
N PRO A 55 -21.62 13.78 -19.86
CA PRO A 55 -21.63 12.77 -20.91
C PRO A 55 -20.30 12.75 -21.68
N ILE A 56 -19.59 11.62 -21.63
CA ILE A 56 -18.36 11.37 -22.40
C ILE A 56 -18.74 11.05 -23.85
N ARG A 57 -18.32 11.91 -24.79
CA ARG A 57 -18.43 11.67 -26.23
C ARG A 57 -17.48 10.53 -26.64
N ARG A 58 -18.02 9.41 -27.12
CA ARG A 58 -17.23 8.29 -27.68
C ARG A 58 -16.49 8.77 -28.93
N VAL A 59 -15.17 8.76 -28.89
CA VAL A 59 -14.32 8.91 -30.09
C VAL A 59 -14.13 7.51 -30.70
N PRO A 60 -14.36 7.31 -32.01
CA PRO A 60 -14.12 6.03 -32.67
C PRO A 60 -12.62 5.65 -32.63
N LEU A 61 -12.31 4.39 -32.32
CA LEU A 61 -10.95 3.86 -32.40
C LEU A 61 -10.50 3.78 -33.88
N PRO A 62 -9.23 4.12 -34.20
CA PRO A 62 -8.66 3.83 -35.50
C PRO A 62 -8.48 2.32 -35.70
N THR A 63 -8.71 1.85 -36.93
CA THR A 63 -8.54 0.45 -37.33
C THR A 63 -7.05 0.07 -37.38
N PRO A 64 -6.64 -1.10 -36.86
CA PRO A 64 -5.23 -1.49 -36.88
C PRO A 64 -4.80 -1.92 -38.30
N THR A 65 -3.76 -1.28 -38.83
CA THR A 65 -2.99 -1.74 -39.99
C THR A 65 -2.14 -2.95 -39.56
N PRO A 66 -2.07 -4.05 -40.34
CA PRO A 66 -1.22 -5.19 -40.00
C PRO A 66 0.25 -4.78 -40.10
N SER A 67 0.91 -4.67 -38.94
CA SER A 67 2.35 -4.41 -38.85
C SER A 67 3.09 -5.74 -38.75
N VAL A 68 4.10 -5.92 -39.62
CA VAL A 68 4.97 -7.09 -39.65
C VAL A 68 5.69 -7.20 -38.30
N MET A 69 5.46 -8.31 -37.60
CA MET A 69 6.00 -8.57 -36.27
C MET A 69 7.50 -8.88 -36.40
N GLN A 70 8.36 -7.87 -36.22
CA GLN A 70 9.77 -8.11 -35.96
C GLN A 70 9.95 -8.55 -34.50
N PRO A 71 10.82 -9.54 -34.22
CA PRO A 71 11.11 -9.92 -32.85
C PRO A 71 11.81 -8.76 -32.15
N LEU A 72 11.08 -8.03 -31.30
CA LEU A 72 11.67 -7.06 -30.39
C LEU A 72 12.40 -7.85 -29.30
N THR A 73 13.69 -8.08 -29.49
CA THR A 73 14.60 -8.28 -28.36
C THR A 73 14.71 -6.93 -27.65
N SER A 74 13.66 -6.57 -26.90
CA SER A 74 13.62 -5.34 -26.09
C SER A 74 14.50 -5.56 -24.87
N THR A 75 15.79 -5.33 -25.02
CA THR A 75 16.64 -5.01 -23.89
C THR A 75 16.14 -3.69 -23.31
N PHE A 76 15.35 -3.76 -22.22
CA PHE A 76 14.94 -2.60 -21.44
C PHE A 76 16.16 -1.97 -20.77
N GLN A 77 16.93 -1.21 -21.55
CA GLN A 77 17.82 -0.18 -21.04
C GLN A 77 17.05 1.14 -21.06
N SER A 78 16.05 1.25 -20.20
CA SER A 78 15.60 2.56 -19.77
C SER A 78 16.63 3.08 -18.78
N THR A 79 17.53 3.94 -19.24
CA THR A 79 18.18 4.89 -18.33
C THR A 79 17.06 5.59 -17.57
N PRO A 80 17.04 5.58 -16.23
CA PRO A 80 15.97 6.22 -15.49
C PRO A 80 15.99 7.71 -15.84
N SER A 81 14.92 8.19 -16.48
CA SER A 81 14.68 9.63 -16.61
C SER A 81 14.77 10.25 -15.22
N PRO A 82 15.39 11.44 -15.08
CA PRO A 82 15.41 12.11 -13.79
C PRO A 82 13.96 12.30 -13.32
N LEU A 83 13.70 11.96 -12.05
CA LEU A 83 12.40 12.17 -11.44
C LEU A 83 12.00 13.64 -11.57
N PRO A 84 10.70 13.95 -11.74
CA PRO A 84 10.25 15.34 -11.78
C PRO A 84 10.66 16.07 -10.50
N GLN A 85 10.91 17.37 -10.62
CA GLN A 85 11.13 18.19 -9.44
C GLN A 85 9.85 18.26 -8.60
N ALA A 86 10.01 18.45 -7.29
CA ALA A 86 8.87 18.67 -6.40
C ALA A 86 8.07 19.90 -6.84
N SER A 87 6.75 19.81 -6.75
CA SER A 87 5.80 20.88 -7.11
C SER A 87 4.91 21.23 -5.91
N PRO A 88 4.54 22.51 -5.72
CA PRO A 88 3.55 22.91 -4.73
C PRO A 88 2.12 22.51 -5.15
N GLU A 89 1.91 22.19 -6.42
CA GLU A 89 0.62 21.72 -6.94
C GLU A 89 0.41 20.23 -6.67
N GLU A 90 -0.85 19.85 -6.50
CA GLU A 90 -1.21 18.46 -6.28
C GLU A 90 -1.35 17.72 -7.60
N VAL A 91 -0.95 16.45 -7.59
CA VAL A 91 -1.19 15.55 -8.71
C VAL A 91 -2.39 14.66 -8.39
N LEU A 92 -3.50 14.92 -9.09
CA LEU A 92 -4.72 14.08 -9.05
C LEU A 92 -4.86 13.23 -10.31
N ILE A 93 -4.27 13.69 -11.41
CA ILE A 93 -4.28 13.08 -12.73
C ILE A 93 -2.95 13.42 -13.41
N GLY A 94 -2.42 12.51 -14.22
CA GLY A 94 -1.28 12.76 -15.09
C GLY A 94 -1.67 13.43 -16.42
N PRO A 95 -0.69 13.64 -17.32
CA PRO A 95 -0.94 14.09 -18.68
C PRO A 95 -1.93 13.17 -19.41
N ARG A 96 -2.76 13.75 -20.27
CA ARG A 96 -3.75 12.99 -21.06
C ARG A 96 -3.19 12.54 -22.40
N GLU A 97 -2.01 13.05 -22.75
CA GLU A 97 -1.20 12.68 -23.89
C GLU A 97 -0.44 11.39 -23.60
N GLY A 98 -0.43 10.48 -24.56
CA GLY A 98 0.08 9.13 -24.35
C GLY A 98 -0.91 8.31 -23.55
N MET A 99 -1.22 7.09 -24.02
CA MET A 99 -2.17 6.17 -23.39
C MET A 99 -1.60 5.63 -22.06
N MET A 100 -1.25 6.48 -21.10
CA MET A 100 -0.61 6.10 -19.85
C MET A 100 -1.63 5.96 -18.73
N VAL A 101 -1.45 4.92 -17.91
CA VAL A 101 -2.19 4.70 -16.66
C VAL A 101 -1.20 4.33 -15.57
N HIS A 102 -1.44 4.83 -14.37
CA HIS A 102 -0.66 4.49 -13.18
C HIS A 102 -1.53 3.70 -12.21
N ILE A 103 -0.98 2.65 -11.62
CA ILE A 103 -1.60 1.90 -10.51
C ILE A 103 -0.60 1.85 -9.37
N GLY A 104 -0.79 2.70 -8.36
CA GLY A 104 0.09 2.82 -7.21
C GLY A 104 -0.49 2.16 -5.95
N PHE A 105 0.40 1.89 -5.00
CA PHE A 105 0.03 1.14 -3.80
C PHE A 105 0.44 1.87 -2.52
N ASP A 106 -0.44 1.94 -1.52
CA ASP A 106 -0.05 2.33 -0.16
C ASP A 106 0.25 1.06 0.62
N VAL A 107 1.43 1.05 1.24
CA VAL A 107 2.03 -0.15 1.82
C VAL A 107 1.64 -0.26 3.28
N GLU A 108 0.82 -1.26 3.56
CA GLU A 108 0.32 -1.62 4.88
C GLU A 108 -0.19 -3.08 4.89
N GLY A 109 -0.66 -3.55 6.04
CA GLY A 109 -1.27 -4.86 6.18
C GLY A 109 -0.27 -6.01 6.29
N ASP A 110 -0.68 -7.21 5.87
CA ASP A 110 0.16 -8.41 5.93
C ASP A 110 1.23 -8.37 4.81
N PRO A 111 2.53 -8.38 5.12
CA PRO A 111 3.59 -8.33 4.12
C PRO A 111 3.56 -9.50 3.11
N ARG A 112 2.90 -10.62 3.42
CA ARG A 112 2.76 -11.75 2.49
C ARG A 112 1.99 -11.36 1.23
N ILE A 113 0.97 -10.52 1.36
CA ILE A 113 0.16 -10.04 0.23
C ILE A 113 1.01 -9.13 -0.66
N LEU A 114 1.83 -8.25 -0.06
CA LEU A 114 2.82 -7.47 -0.79
C LEU A 114 3.77 -8.38 -1.58
N TYR A 115 4.28 -9.48 -0.98
CA TYR A 115 5.22 -10.36 -1.68
C TYR A 115 4.57 -11.07 -2.87
N GLU A 116 3.32 -11.47 -2.76
CA GLU A 116 2.54 -12.02 -3.88
C GLU A 116 2.33 -10.97 -4.97
N LEU A 117 2.02 -9.72 -4.59
CA LEU A 117 1.89 -8.61 -5.53
C LEU A 117 3.22 -8.32 -6.25
N LEU A 118 4.36 -8.30 -5.53
CA LEU A 118 5.67 -8.11 -6.15
C LEU A 118 5.98 -9.20 -7.19
N LYS A 119 5.64 -10.46 -6.89
CA LYS A 119 5.77 -11.57 -7.85
C LYS A 119 4.89 -11.34 -9.10
N VAL A 120 3.64 -10.91 -8.92
CA VAL A 120 2.77 -10.54 -10.04
C VAL A 120 3.39 -9.42 -10.88
N LEU A 121 3.89 -8.36 -10.25
CA LEU A 121 4.48 -7.23 -10.95
C LEU A 121 5.75 -7.60 -11.71
N GLU A 122 6.57 -8.50 -11.15
CA GLU A 122 7.75 -9.06 -11.82
C GLU A 122 7.37 -9.88 -13.06
N GLU A 123 6.42 -10.82 -12.92
CA GLU A 123 5.91 -11.66 -14.02
C GLU A 123 5.29 -10.81 -15.14
N GLU A 124 4.63 -9.71 -14.78
CA GLU A 124 4.07 -8.77 -15.74
C GLU A 124 5.08 -7.72 -16.22
N HIS A 125 6.35 -7.75 -15.80
CA HIS A 125 7.35 -6.72 -16.14
C HIS A 125 6.84 -5.28 -15.91
N TYR A 126 6.08 -5.06 -14.84
CA TYR A 126 5.46 -3.78 -14.53
C TYR A 126 6.12 -3.16 -13.29
N ARG A 127 6.84 -2.06 -13.48
CA ARG A 127 7.37 -1.24 -12.39
C ARG A 127 6.43 -0.08 -12.09
N THR A 128 6.00 0.02 -10.84
CA THR A 128 5.10 1.08 -10.36
C THR A 128 5.65 1.76 -9.10
N THR A 129 4.81 2.56 -8.43
CA THR A 129 5.13 3.36 -7.26
C THR A 129 4.43 2.81 -6.01
N PHE A 130 5.21 2.64 -4.94
CA PHE A 130 4.74 2.21 -3.62
C PHE A 130 4.95 3.32 -2.58
N PHE A 131 3.89 3.75 -1.91
CA PHE A 131 3.93 4.73 -0.85
C PHE A 131 4.06 4.03 0.50
N LEU A 132 5.17 4.31 1.19
CA LEU A 132 5.61 3.55 2.36
C LEU A 132 5.23 4.27 3.64
N GLN A 133 4.51 3.58 4.53
CA GLN A 133 4.19 4.07 5.86
C GLN A 133 5.32 3.71 6.84
N GLY A 134 5.85 4.70 7.56
CA GLY A 134 7.11 4.58 8.30
C GLY A 134 7.10 3.55 9.44
N GLU A 135 6.07 3.54 10.29
CA GLU A 135 5.98 2.60 11.42
C GLU A 135 5.84 1.15 10.95
N TRP A 136 5.06 0.90 9.90
CA TRP A 136 4.89 -0.41 9.29
C TRP A 136 6.21 -0.87 8.68
N VAL A 137 6.93 0.00 7.96
CA VAL A 137 8.27 -0.33 7.44
C VAL A 137 9.25 -0.63 8.57
N LYS A 138 9.16 0.06 9.71
CA LYS A 138 10.00 -0.24 10.89
C LYS A 138 9.76 -1.66 11.41
N HIS A 139 8.51 -2.15 11.36
CA HIS A 139 8.16 -3.52 11.74
C HIS A 139 8.41 -4.55 10.63
N HIS A 140 8.44 -4.13 9.37
CA HIS A 140 8.62 -4.97 8.19
C HIS A 140 9.76 -4.46 7.28
N PRO A 141 11.00 -4.31 7.78
CA PRO A 141 12.07 -3.64 7.02
C PRO A 141 12.47 -4.41 5.75
N GLU A 142 12.20 -5.70 5.70
CA GLU A 142 12.46 -6.55 4.54
C GLU A 142 11.52 -6.23 3.36
N ALA A 143 10.28 -5.81 3.64
CA ALA A 143 9.33 -5.40 2.61
C ALA A 143 9.84 -4.19 1.82
N ALA A 144 10.32 -3.14 2.49
CA ALA A 144 10.90 -1.98 1.83
C ALA A 144 12.12 -2.34 0.96
N ARG A 145 12.98 -3.24 1.45
CA ARG A 145 14.13 -3.74 0.68
C ARG A 145 13.70 -4.49 -0.57
N ARG A 146 12.67 -5.35 -0.49
CA ARG A 146 12.16 -6.08 -1.64
C ARG A 146 11.55 -5.16 -2.69
N ILE A 147 10.72 -4.20 -2.27
CA ILE A 147 10.14 -3.19 -3.19
C ILE A 147 11.27 -2.45 -3.92
N ALA A 148 12.27 -2.00 -3.17
CA ALA A 148 13.41 -1.27 -3.73
C ALA A 148 14.28 -2.13 -4.67
N ALA A 149 14.57 -3.37 -4.29
CA ALA A 149 15.38 -4.31 -5.07
C ALA A 149 14.69 -4.76 -6.37
N ALA A 150 13.35 -4.85 -6.36
CA ALA A 150 12.54 -5.10 -7.56
C ALA A 150 12.52 -3.90 -8.54
N GLY A 151 13.11 -2.76 -8.16
CA GLY A 151 13.22 -1.58 -9.01
C GLY A 151 11.97 -0.71 -9.06
N HIS A 152 11.02 -0.91 -8.15
CA HIS A 152 9.83 -0.05 -8.04
C HIS A 152 10.18 1.34 -7.52
N GLU A 153 9.39 2.34 -7.87
CA GLU A 153 9.51 3.70 -7.32
C GLU A 153 8.99 3.74 -5.88
N LEU A 154 9.66 4.51 -5.02
CA LEU A 154 9.29 4.66 -3.61
C LEU A 154 8.68 6.04 -3.40
N GLY A 155 7.54 6.08 -2.72
CA GLY A 155 6.86 7.29 -2.25
C GLY A 155 6.71 7.27 -0.73
N ASN A 156 6.40 8.42 -0.15
CA ASN A 156 6.23 8.60 1.29
C ASN A 156 4.73 8.55 1.67
N HIS A 157 4.37 7.77 2.70
CA HIS A 157 3.00 7.68 3.21
C HIS A 157 2.86 8.09 4.68
N SER A 158 3.67 9.06 5.11
CA SER A 158 3.80 9.49 6.51
C SER A 158 4.35 8.38 7.42
N TRP A 159 4.70 8.78 8.66
CA TRP A 159 5.25 7.88 9.65
C TRP A 159 4.17 7.04 10.33
N SER A 160 3.16 7.70 10.91
CA SER A 160 2.17 7.10 11.81
C SER A 160 0.77 6.91 11.19
N HIS A 161 0.57 7.31 9.93
CA HIS A 161 -0.73 7.21 9.25
C HIS A 161 -1.87 8.01 9.92
N ARG A 162 -1.54 9.05 10.69
CA ARG A 162 -2.51 9.97 11.30
C ARG A 162 -3.14 10.89 10.26
N ASP A 163 -4.31 11.45 10.58
CA ASP A 163 -4.86 12.56 9.78
C ASP A 163 -3.94 13.77 9.88
N MET A 164 -3.21 14.03 8.79
CA MET A 164 -2.21 15.08 8.67
C MET A 164 -2.78 16.48 8.99
N ARG A 165 -4.08 16.72 8.78
CA ARG A 165 -4.71 18.02 9.07
C ARG A 165 -4.75 18.36 10.57
N THR A 166 -4.62 17.35 11.42
CA THR A 166 -4.67 17.50 12.88
C THR A 166 -3.30 17.80 13.50
N LEU A 167 -2.25 17.79 12.68
CA LEU A 167 -0.86 17.93 13.11
C LEU A 167 -0.38 19.37 13.02
N THR A 168 0.48 19.75 13.95
CA THR A 168 1.29 20.98 13.86
C THR A 168 2.29 20.87 12.72
N GLU A 169 2.84 22.01 12.28
CA GLU A 169 3.88 22.07 11.24
C GLU A 169 5.10 21.21 11.59
N ALA A 170 5.58 21.27 12.84
CA ALA A 170 6.71 20.47 13.28
C ALA A 170 6.41 18.95 13.32
N GLU A 171 5.18 18.56 13.65
CA GLU A 171 4.76 17.15 13.59
C GLU A 171 4.66 16.66 12.14
N LEU A 172 4.07 17.46 11.24
CA LEU A 172 4.06 17.18 9.81
C LEU A 172 5.48 17.00 9.26
N GLU A 173 6.41 17.84 9.72
CA GLU A 173 7.78 17.76 9.26
C GLU A 173 8.42 16.42 9.64
N ARG A 174 8.26 16.02 10.91
CA ARG A 174 8.76 14.74 11.43
C ARG A 174 8.15 13.53 10.75
N GLU A 175 6.83 13.53 10.50
CA GLU A 175 6.14 12.43 9.80
C GLU A 175 6.80 12.09 8.45
N LEU A 176 7.21 13.11 7.70
CA LEU A 176 7.86 12.94 6.40
C LEU A 176 9.35 12.59 6.54
N GLN A 177 10.05 13.23 7.48
CA GLN A 177 11.50 13.06 7.68
C GLN A 177 11.84 11.69 8.23
N ASP A 178 11.11 11.22 9.24
CA ASP A 178 11.38 9.94 9.89
C ASP A 178 11.17 8.78 8.90
N THR A 179 10.12 8.88 8.08
CA THR A 179 9.82 7.91 7.02
C THR A 179 10.91 7.91 5.94
N GLU A 180 11.33 9.08 5.44
CA GLU A 180 12.42 9.18 4.47
C GLU A 180 13.73 8.64 5.02
N ALA A 181 14.10 9.02 6.24
CA ALA A 181 15.35 8.60 6.87
C ALA A 181 15.39 7.07 7.03
N LEU A 182 14.31 6.47 7.51
CA LEU A 182 14.22 5.02 7.66
C LEU A 182 14.29 4.30 6.31
N VAL A 183 13.45 4.69 5.34
CA VAL A 183 13.41 4.02 4.03
C VAL A 183 14.75 4.16 3.32
N LYS A 184 15.36 5.35 3.34
CA LYS A 184 16.66 5.58 2.72
C LYS A 184 17.77 4.79 3.40
N ALA A 185 17.77 4.69 4.72
CA ALA A 185 18.74 3.86 5.45
C ALA A 185 18.60 2.36 5.12
N LEU A 186 17.38 1.87 4.93
CA LEU A 186 17.13 0.45 4.62
C LEU A 186 17.42 0.08 3.17
N THR A 187 17.16 0.98 2.22
CA THR A 187 17.11 0.68 0.79
C THR A 187 18.17 1.40 -0.05
N GLY A 188 18.81 2.43 0.50
CA GLY A 188 19.69 3.33 -0.26
C GLY A 188 18.95 4.27 -1.21
N ARG A 189 17.61 4.24 -1.25
CA ARG A 189 16.78 5.01 -2.18
C ARG A 189 15.89 5.99 -1.42
N SER A 190 15.69 7.17 -2.01
CA SER A 190 14.80 8.21 -1.45
C SER A 190 13.34 7.90 -1.78
N THR A 191 12.43 8.33 -0.91
CA THR A 191 10.98 8.37 -1.15
C THR A 191 10.53 9.64 -1.88
N LYS A 192 11.44 10.59 -2.12
CA LYS A 192 11.17 11.80 -2.90
C LYS A 192 11.11 11.48 -4.40
N PRO A 193 10.31 12.24 -5.17
CA PRO A 193 9.59 13.45 -4.78
C PRO A 193 8.14 13.21 -4.38
N PHE A 194 7.65 11.98 -4.19
CA PHE A 194 6.21 11.76 -4.04
C PHE A 194 5.79 11.50 -2.60
N PHE A 195 4.80 12.26 -2.14
CA PHE A 195 4.12 12.04 -0.87
C PHE A 195 2.63 11.86 -1.12
N ARG A 196 2.02 10.82 -0.55
CA ARG A 196 0.57 10.64 -0.51
C ARG A 196 0.11 10.75 0.94
N PRO A 197 -0.77 11.71 1.29
CA PRO A 197 -1.24 11.83 2.66
C PRO A 197 -2.19 10.68 3.01
N PRO A 198 -2.09 10.11 4.23
CA PRO A 198 -3.06 9.16 4.78
C PRO A 198 -4.50 9.62 4.54
N TYR A 199 -5.35 8.68 4.09
CA TYR A 199 -6.77 8.92 3.75
C TYR A 199 -7.01 9.94 2.63
N GLY A 200 -5.97 10.40 1.94
CA GLY A 200 -6.05 11.57 1.09
C GLY A 200 -6.34 12.85 1.88
N SER A 201 -6.06 12.88 3.18
CA SER A 201 -6.43 13.99 4.06
C SER A 201 -5.36 15.08 4.05
N ARG A 202 -5.68 16.26 3.51
CA ARG A 202 -4.74 17.40 3.45
C ARG A 202 -5.43 18.76 3.51
N ASN A 203 -4.65 19.78 3.84
CA ASN A 203 -4.99 21.20 3.74
C ASN A 203 -3.76 21.98 3.19
N ALA A 204 -3.86 23.31 3.10
CA ALA A 204 -2.76 24.13 2.59
C ALA A 204 -1.45 23.96 3.38
N GLN A 205 -1.51 23.82 4.71
CA GLN A 205 -0.34 23.61 5.56
C GLN A 205 0.34 22.28 5.23
N VAL A 206 -0.41 21.18 5.11
CA VAL A 206 0.12 19.86 4.75
C VAL A 206 0.86 19.92 3.42
N ARG A 207 0.25 20.52 2.39
CA ARG A 207 0.86 20.64 1.05
C ARG A 207 2.12 21.51 1.08
N GLN A 208 2.09 22.62 1.80
CA GLN A 208 3.23 23.52 1.89
C GLN A 208 4.42 22.87 2.62
N VAL A 209 4.16 22.16 3.72
CA VAL A 209 5.21 21.41 4.44
C VAL A 209 5.82 20.34 3.54
N ALA A 210 4.99 19.53 2.87
CA ALA A 210 5.45 18.52 1.94
C ALA A 210 6.34 19.12 0.84
N TYR A 211 5.90 20.21 0.22
CA TYR A 211 6.65 20.91 -0.83
C TYR A 211 8.00 21.44 -0.35
N ARG A 212 8.05 22.13 0.80
CA ARG A 212 9.33 22.63 1.36
C ARG A 212 10.31 21.51 1.69
N GLN A 213 9.80 20.30 1.95
CA GLN A 213 10.62 19.11 2.15
C GLN A 213 11.00 18.39 0.87
N GLY A 214 10.62 18.91 -0.29
CA GLY A 214 10.94 18.34 -1.60
C GLY A 214 9.98 17.23 -2.03
N TYR A 215 8.71 17.30 -1.59
CA TYR A 215 7.66 16.41 -2.05
C TYR A 215 6.57 17.13 -2.84
N THR A 216 6.15 16.54 -3.94
CA THR A 216 4.87 16.75 -4.60
C THR A 216 3.80 15.91 -3.88
N THR A 217 2.67 16.53 -3.56
CA THR A 217 1.53 15.82 -2.97
C THR A 217 0.75 15.10 -4.07
N VAL A 218 0.68 13.77 -3.99
CA VAL A 218 0.01 12.90 -4.97
C VAL A 218 -1.23 12.30 -4.34
N ILE A 219 -2.34 12.35 -5.05
CA ILE A 219 -3.61 11.72 -4.68
C ILE A 219 -3.86 10.62 -5.68
N TRP A 220 -5.05 10.57 -6.26
CA TRP A 220 -5.49 9.61 -7.24
C TRP A 220 -6.69 10.19 -7.96
N THR A 221 -6.93 9.68 -9.16
CA THR A 221 -8.17 9.95 -9.90
C THR A 221 -9.26 9.01 -9.40
N PHE A 222 -8.94 7.72 -9.24
CA PHE A 222 -9.87 6.70 -8.77
C PHE A 222 -9.18 5.73 -7.80
N GLY A 223 -9.87 5.33 -6.74
CA GLY A 223 -9.44 4.22 -5.90
C GLY A 223 -9.95 2.88 -6.42
N GLY A 224 -9.22 1.79 -6.14
CA GLY A 224 -9.68 0.42 -6.40
C GLY A 224 -10.90 0.01 -5.56
N GLN A 225 -11.18 0.77 -4.48
CA GLN A 225 -12.22 0.49 -3.49
C GLN A 225 -12.07 -0.89 -2.84
N ASP A 226 -10.84 -1.38 -2.78
CA ASP A 226 -10.46 -2.67 -2.20
C ASP A 226 -10.74 -2.75 -0.68
N TRP A 227 -10.87 -1.60 -0.01
CA TRP A 227 -11.25 -1.50 1.40
C TRP A 227 -12.76 -1.55 1.68
N VAL A 228 -13.60 -1.51 0.63
CA VAL A 228 -15.06 -1.52 0.81
C VAL A 228 -15.52 -2.90 1.26
N ARG A 229 -16.44 -2.95 2.24
CA ARG A 229 -17.03 -4.20 2.71
C ARG A 229 -17.66 -4.95 1.54
N GLY A 230 -17.23 -6.20 1.34
CA GLY A 230 -17.72 -7.05 0.24
C GLY A 230 -16.98 -6.84 -1.08
N ALA A 231 -15.91 -6.05 -1.10
CA ALA A 231 -14.97 -6.03 -2.21
C ALA A 231 -14.37 -7.43 -2.43
N ASP A 232 -14.07 -7.71 -3.69
CA ASP A 232 -13.53 -8.95 -4.19
C ASP A 232 -12.66 -8.67 -5.41
N GLU A 233 -12.03 -9.72 -5.95
CA GLU A 233 -11.15 -9.60 -7.12
C GLU A 233 -11.84 -8.93 -8.30
N GLU A 234 -13.10 -9.30 -8.57
CA GLU A 234 -13.82 -8.87 -9.75
C GLU A 234 -14.24 -7.40 -9.66
N SER A 235 -14.70 -6.95 -8.50
CA SER A 235 -15.06 -5.55 -8.27
C SER A 235 -13.83 -4.62 -8.37
N VAL A 236 -12.68 -5.01 -7.81
CA VAL A 236 -11.42 -4.25 -7.96
C VAL A 236 -10.95 -4.24 -9.42
N TYR A 237 -10.98 -5.39 -10.09
CA TYR A 237 -10.62 -5.50 -11.51
C TYR A 237 -11.46 -4.55 -12.38
N ARG A 238 -12.80 -4.57 -12.24
CA ARG A 238 -13.69 -3.67 -12.97
C ARG A 238 -13.45 -2.21 -12.61
N ASN A 239 -13.20 -1.92 -11.34
CA ASN A 239 -12.93 -0.55 -10.90
C ASN A 239 -11.73 0.07 -11.61
N ILE A 240 -10.69 -0.72 -11.87
CA ILE A 240 -9.53 -0.31 -12.65
C ILE A 240 -9.87 -0.24 -14.14
N VAL A 241 -10.36 -1.34 -14.71
CA VAL A 241 -10.47 -1.51 -16.17
C VAL A 241 -11.54 -0.63 -16.79
N ASP A 242 -12.68 -0.44 -16.13
CA ASP A 242 -13.82 0.32 -16.68
C ASP A 242 -13.62 1.83 -16.56
N ARG A 243 -12.73 2.28 -15.65
CA ARG A 243 -12.43 3.70 -15.40
C ARG A 243 -11.08 4.13 -15.95
N ALA A 244 -10.36 3.23 -16.63
CA ALA A 244 -9.09 3.56 -17.24
C ALA A 244 -9.27 4.56 -18.40
N ALA A 245 -8.52 5.65 -18.32
CA ALA A 245 -8.38 6.66 -19.35
C ALA A 245 -6.94 7.21 -19.29
N PRO A 246 -6.44 7.85 -20.37
CA PRO A 246 -5.13 8.49 -20.34
C PRO A 246 -4.96 9.44 -19.16
N GLY A 247 -3.85 9.31 -18.44
CA GLY A 247 -3.50 10.10 -17.26
C GLY A 247 -4.11 9.62 -15.95
N VAL A 248 -4.99 8.61 -15.96
CA VAL A 248 -5.63 8.14 -14.73
C VAL A 248 -4.61 7.53 -13.76
N ILE A 249 -4.70 7.98 -12.51
CA ILE A 249 -3.92 7.49 -11.37
C ILE A 249 -4.84 6.66 -10.48
N PHE A 250 -4.60 5.35 -10.43
CA PHE A 250 -5.26 4.44 -9.51
C PHE A 250 -4.49 4.28 -8.21
N TYR A 251 -5.24 4.07 -7.14
CA TYR A 251 -4.73 3.76 -5.80
C TYR A 251 -5.36 2.47 -5.25
N LEU A 252 -4.52 1.55 -4.77
CA LEU A 252 -4.89 0.32 -4.06
C LEU A 252 -4.01 0.14 -2.80
N HIS A 253 -4.42 -0.74 -1.89
CA HIS A 253 -3.62 -1.13 -0.72
C HIS A 253 -2.86 -2.44 -0.97
N THR A 254 -1.82 -2.71 -0.18
CA THR A 254 -1.17 -4.04 -0.13
C THR A 254 -1.80 -4.98 0.89
N SER A 255 -2.97 -4.64 1.44
CA SER A 255 -3.61 -5.32 2.56
C SER A 255 -4.62 -6.42 2.17
N TYR A 256 -5.03 -6.49 0.89
CA TYR A 256 -6.16 -7.33 0.47
C TYR A 256 -5.73 -8.51 -0.43
N PRO A 257 -6.08 -9.76 -0.09
CA PRO A 257 -5.53 -10.95 -0.74
C PRO A 257 -5.99 -11.16 -2.19
N PHE A 258 -7.07 -10.49 -2.60
CA PHE A 258 -7.53 -10.52 -4.00
C PHE A 258 -6.81 -9.51 -4.91
N ASN A 259 -6.06 -8.55 -4.34
CA ASN A 259 -5.40 -7.52 -5.13
C ASN A 259 -4.34 -8.06 -6.10
N PRO A 260 -3.46 -9.03 -5.74
CA PRO A 260 -2.50 -9.58 -6.69
C PRO A 260 -3.16 -10.13 -7.97
N THR A 261 -4.25 -10.88 -7.84
CA THR A 261 -4.98 -11.44 -8.99
C THR A 261 -5.72 -10.36 -9.79
N ALA A 262 -6.41 -9.43 -9.10
CA ALA A 262 -7.11 -8.33 -9.75
C ALA A 262 -6.16 -7.43 -10.55
N VAL A 263 -5.00 -7.09 -9.97
CA VAL A 263 -3.95 -6.31 -10.61
C VAL A 263 -3.38 -7.03 -11.82
N ARG A 264 -3.07 -8.33 -11.73
CA ARG A 264 -2.62 -9.12 -12.88
C ARG A 264 -3.60 -9.02 -14.04
N ARG A 265 -4.88 -9.26 -13.77
CA ARG A 265 -5.94 -9.18 -14.79
C ARG A 265 -6.03 -7.79 -15.37
N ALA A 266 -6.02 -6.74 -14.55
CA ALA A 266 -6.12 -5.37 -14.99
C ALA A 266 -4.92 -4.95 -15.86
N VAL A 267 -3.69 -5.30 -15.46
CA VAL A 267 -2.46 -5.00 -16.22
C VAL A 267 -2.54 -5.60 -17.63
N ARG A 268 -2.94 -6.87 -17.75
CA ARG A 268 -3.09 -7.55 -19.05
C ARG A 268 -4.16 -6.88 -19.91
N THR A 269 -5.37 -6.69 -19.36
CA THR A 269 -6.47 -6.07 -20.10
C THR A 269 -6.13 -4.64 -20.55
N LEU A 270 -5.46 -3.85 -19.72
CA LEU A 270 -5.08 -2.49 -20.07
C LEU A 270 -4.02 -2.45 -21.17
N ARG A 271 -3.04 -3.35 -21.15
CA ARG A 271 -2.06 -3.48 -22.24
C ARG A 271 -2.71 -3.90 -23.55
N GLU A 272 -3.64 -4.86 -23.51
CA GLU A 272 -4.43 -5.25 -24.69
C GLU A 272 -5.23 -4.07 -25.27
N ARG A 273 -5.68 -3.15 -24.42
CA ARG A 273 -6.34 -1.89 -24.81
C ARG A 273 -5.37 -0.78 -25.26
N GLY A 274 -4.07 -1.07 -25.33
CA GLY A 274 -3.04 -0.13 -25.78
C GLY A 274 -2.54 0.84 -24.71
N TYR A 275 -2.87 0.62 -23.44
CA TYR A 275 -2.34 1.44 -22.35
C TYR A 275 -0.90 1.04 -22.00
N ARG A 276 -0.07 2.05 -21.76
CA ARG A 276 1.23 1.96 -21.09
C ARG A 276 1.01 2.07 -19.59
N LEU A 277 1.35 1.02 -18.84
CA LEU A 277 1.37 1.09 -17.39
C LEU A 277 2.74 1.55 -16.91
N VAL A 278 2.76 2.62 -16.12
CA VAL A 278 3.98 3.38 -15.79
C VAL A 278 4.02 3.76 -14.31
N SER A 279 5.22 4.04 -13.77
CA SER A 279 5.36 4.69 -12.46
C SER A 279 4.93 6.16 -12.52
N LEU A 280 4.77 6.81 -11.36
CA LEU A 280 4.46 8.24 -11.31
C LEU A 280 5.57 9.09 -11.93
N GLY A 281 6.83 8.77 -11.63
CA GLY A 281 7.97 9.45 -12.24
C GLY A 281 7.95 9.41 -13.76
N GLU A 282 7.69 8.24 -14.36
CA GLU A 282 7.58 8.09 -15.82
C GLU A 282 6.35 8.82 -16.38
N MET A 283 5.19 8.72 -15.72
CA MET A 283 3.96 9.41 -16.12
C MET A 283 4.15 10.93 -16.17
N LEU A 284 4.81 11.51 -15.16
CA LEU A 284 4.92 12.96 -14.99
C LEU A 284 6.16 13.58 -15.63
N ALA A 285 7.13 12.77 -16.07
CA ALA A 285 8.29 13.24 -16.83
C ALA A 285 7.99 13.42 -18.33
N THR A 286 6.83 12.98 -18.80
CA THR A 286 6.42 13.15 -20.19
C THR A 286 5.92 14.59 -20.40
N PRO A 287 6.52 15.38 -21.33
CA PRO A 287 6.15 16.76 -21.58
C PRO A 287 4.75 16.94 -22.16
#